data_AF-A0AB34SMX1-F1
#
_entry.id   AF-A0AB34SMX1-F1
#
_cell.length_a   1.000
_cell.length_b   1.000
_cell.length_c   1.000
_cell.angle_alpha   90.00
_cell.angle_beta   90.00
_cell.angle_gamma   90.00
#
_symmetry.space_group_name_H-M   'P 1'
#
loop_
_entity.id
_entity.type
_entity.pdbx_description
1 polymer ?
#
loop_
_entity_poly.entity_id
_entity_poly.type
_entity_poly.pdbx_seq_one_letter_code
_entity_poly.pdbx_strand_id
1 'polypeptide(L)'
;MNSIRYDAWVTGNNDFRVPSSGKTIDDGNKQLKAITDKAEFYDMCANVTTKDTKQYIEDIPPYIIKDVNGVKVGIIGVTSLKPQIRKWT
;
A
#
# COMPACT_ATOMS: atom_id res chain seq x y z
N MET A 1 1.15 -5.60 -13.53
CA MET A 1 0.23 -6.23 -12.55
C MET A 1 -1.16 -6.38 -13.14
N ASN A 2 -1.78 -5.31 -13.66
CA ASN A 2 -3.07 -5.39 -14.39
C ASN A 2 -3.07 -6.46 -15.50
N SER A 3 -2.05 -6.46 -16.38
CA SER A 3 -1.97 -7.40 -17.51
C SER A 3 -1.92 -8.90 -17.12
N ILE A 4 -1.42 -9.20 -15.93
CA ILE A 4 -1.33 -10.56 -15.37
C ILE A 4 -2.43 -10.82 -14.32
N ARG A 5 -3.39 -9.90 -14.19
CA ARG A 5 -4.61 -10.02 -13.38
C ARG A 5 -4.32 -10.37 -11.91
N TYR A 6 -3.44 -9.59 -11.28
CA TYR A 6 -3.32 -9.64 -9.82
C TYR A 6 -4.67 -9.32 -9.18
N ASP A 7 -4.98 -9.99 -8.08
CA ASP A 7 -6.19 -9.71 -7.30
C ASP A 7 -5.94 -8.62 -6.25
N ALA A 8 -4.78 -8.68 -5.62
CA ALA A 8 -4.45 -7.85 -4.49
C ALA A 8 -2.95 -7.55 -4.41
N TRP A 9 -2.65 -6.42 -3.79
CA TRP A 9 -1.33 -5.94 -3.43
C TRP A 9 -1.39 -5.32 -2.02
N VAL A 10 -0.24 -5.23 -1.38
CA VAL A 10 -0.10 -4.56 -0.09
C VAL A 10 0.92 -3.45 -0.28
N THR A 11 0.53 -2.21 0.01
CA THR A 11 1.43 -1.06 0.02
C THR A 11 2.61 -1.35 0.93
N GLY A 12 3.78 -1.61 0.37
CA GLY A 12 5.00 -2.02 1.05
C GLY A 12 5.83 -0.87 1.61
N ASN A 13 6.88 -1.20 2.34
CA ASN A 13 7.79 -0.18 2.91
C ASN A 13 8.50 0.67 1.84
N ASN A 14 8.73 0.12 0.64
CA ASN A 14 9.39 0.85 -0.44
C ASN A 14 8.44 1.79 -1.18
N ASP A 15 7.14 1.59 -1.07
CA ASP A 15 6.13 2.44 -1.71
C ASP A 15 6.01 3.80 -1.02
N PHE A 16 6.42 3.88 0.25
CA PHE A 16 6.58 5.13 1.01
C PHE A 16 7.94 5.82 0.81
N ARG A 17 8.82 5.31 -0.07
CA ARG A 17 10.18 5.87 -0.21
C ARG A 17 10.14 7.23 -0.93
N VAL A 18 10.79 8.22 -0.34
CA VAL A 18 11.07 9.49 -1.01
C VAL A 18 12.11 9.28 -2.13
N PRO A 19 11.81 9.66 -3.38
CA PRO A 19 12.76 9.48 -4.49
C PRO A 19 14.07 10.26 -4.29
N SER A 20 15.20 9.67 -4.67
CA SER A 20 16.58 10.13 -4.37
C SER A 20 17.02 11.43 -5.07
N SER A 21 16.12 12.16 -5.72
CA SER A 21 16.41 13.26 -6.66
C SER A 21 16.05 14.64 -6.10
N GLY A 22 16.23 14.84 -4.79
CA GLY A 22 15.84 16.09 -4.12
C GLY A 22 14.32 16.26 -3.97
N LYS A 23 13.57 15.16 -4.11
CA LYS A 23 12.12 15.14 -3.94
C LYS A 23 11.71 15.12 -2.47
N THR A 24 10.45 15.41 -2.22
CA THR A 24 9.85 15.55 -0.90
C THR A 24 9.01 14.31 -0.52
N ILE A 25 8.56 14.26 0.73
CA ILE A 25 7.58 13.26 1.19
C ILE A 25 6.28 13.37 0.38
N ASP A 26 5.85 14.59 0.04
CA ASP A 26 4.65 14.81 -0.75
C ASP A 26 4.78 14.22 -2.16
N ASP A 27 5.96 14.33 -2.78
CA ASP A 27 6.23 13.68 -4.07
C ASP A 27 6.14 12.14 -3.98
N GLY A 28 6.63 11.57 -2.88
CA GLY A 28 6.49 10.12 -2.61
C GLY A 28 5.03 9.71 -2.45
N ASN A 29 4.25 10.48 -1.69
CA ASN A 29 2.82 10.24 -1.49
C ASN A 29 2.03 10.35 -2.81
N LYS A 30 2.34 11.36 -3.64
CA LYS A 30 1.76 11.52 -4.98
C LYS A 30 2.10 10.35 -5.90
N GLN A 31 3.32 9.81 -5.79
CA GLN A 31 3.71 8.61 -6.54
C GLN A 31 2.88 7.40 -6.10
N LEU A 32 2.74 7.16 -4.80
CA LEU A 32 1.89 6.08 -4.27
C LEU A 32 0.45 6.24 -4.78
N LYS A 33 -0.15 7.42 -4.62
CA LYS A 33 -1.51 7.69 -5.12
C LYS A 33 -1.64 7.41 -6.62
N ALA A 34 -0.67 7.83 -7.42
CA ALA A 34 -0.69 7.59 -8.87
C ALA A 34 -0.59 6.11 -9.26
N ILE A 35 -0.02 5.26 -8.39
CA ILE A 35 -0.01 3.80 -8.58
C ILE A 35 -1.38 3.24 -8.20
N THR A 36 -1.92 3.61 -7.04
CA THR A 36 -3.25 3.19 -6.56
C THR A 36 -4.34 3.57 -7.56
N ASP A 37 -4.33 4.80 -8.10
CA ASP A 37 -5.31 5.30 -9.08
C ASP A 37 -5.29 4.53 -10.42
N LYS A 38 -4.18 3.83 -10.74
CA LYS A 38 -4.02 3.03 -11.97
C LYS A 38 -4.20 1.52 -11.74
N ALA A 39 -4.31 1.09 -10.49
CA ALA A 39 -4.41 -0.32 -10.14
C ALA A 39 -5.81 -0.84 -10.51
N GLU A 40 -5.85 -1.92 -11.31
CA GLU A 40 -7.09 -2.69 -11.55
C GLU A 40 -7.25 -3.84 -10.54
N PHE A 41 -6.48 -3.78 -9.45
CA PHE A 41 -6.41 -4.75 -8.37
C PHE A 41 -6.50 -4.00 -7.04
N TYR A 42 -6.82 -4.71 -5.96
CA TYR A 42 -6.98 -4.08 -4.66
C TYR A 42 -5.62 -3.80 -4.00
N ASP A 43 -5.32 -2.53 -3.75
CA ASP A 43 -4.24 -2.13 -2.84
C ASP A 43 -4.79 -2.08 -1.39
N MET A 44 -4.00 -2.49 -0.41
CA MET A 44 -4.42 -2.57 0.99
C MET A 44 -3.32 -2.25 1.99
N CYS A 45 -3.71 -1.64 3.12
CA CYS A 45 -2.82 -1.40 4.25
C CYS A 45 -3.61 -1.14 5.55
N ALA A 46 -3.60 -2.11 6.47
CA ALA A 46 -4.37 -2.05 7.71
C ALA A 46 -3.65 -1.38 8.88
N ASN A 47 -2.33 -1.20 8.79
CA ASN A 47 -1.51 -0.77 9.92
C ASN A 47 -0.77 0.55 9.69
N VAL A 48 -1.17 1.32 8.67
CA VAL A 48 -0.66 2.68 8.40
C VAL A 48 -1.83 3.65 8.35
N THR A 49 -1.72 4.76 9.06
CA THR A 49 -2.71 5.83 9.09
C THR A 49 -2.07 7.17 8.80
N THR A 50 -2.86 8.11 8.29
CA THR A 50 -2.44 9.50 8.11
C THR A 50 -2.22 10.12 9.49
N LYS A 51 -1.12 10.88 9.63
CA LYS A 51 -0.69 11.39 10.94
C LYS A 51 -1.72 12.32 11.58
N ASP A 52 -2.35 13.16 10.77
CA ASP A 52 -3.21 14.25 11.24
C ASP A 52 -4.65 13.78 11.50
N THR A 53 -5.23 12.99 10.58
CA THR A 53 -6.62 12.53 10.71
C THR A 53 -6.75 11.18 11.41
N LYS A 54 -5.65 10.43 11.57
CA LYS A 54 -5.62 9.05 12.09
C LYS A 54 -6.47 8.06 11.28
N GLN A 55 -6.91 8.46 10.08
CA GLN A 55 -7.65 7.61 9.17
C GLN A 55 -6.69 6.73 8.37
N TYR A 56 -7.21 5.65 7.79
CA TYR A 56 -6.48 4.89 6.79
C TYR A 56 -6.14 5.78 5.58
N ILE A 57 -5.16 5.32 4.79
CA ILE A 57 -4.77 6.01 3.57
C ILE A 57 -5.98 6.00 2.62
N GLU A 58 -6.26 7.15 2.02
CA GLU A 58 -7.35 7.31 1.05
C GLU A 58 -7.22 6.29 -0.09
N ASP A 59 -8.34 5.70 -0.51
CA ASP A 59 -8.43 4.67 -1.57
C ASP A 59 -7.64 3.36 -1.31
N ILE A 60 -7.04 3.19 -0.13
CA ILE A 60 -6.30 1.99 0.26
C ILE A 60 -6.96 1.39 1.52
N PRO A 61 -7.94 0.49 1.36
CA PRO A 61 -8.65 -0.11 2.49
C PRO A 61 -7.74 -1.01 3.34
N PRO A 62 -8.08 -1.24 4.62
CA PRO A 62 -7.33 -2.17 5.47
C PRO A 62 -7.47 -3.64 5.02
N TYR A 63 -8.61 -4.00 4.42
CA TYR A 63 -8.93 -5.35 3.98
C TYR A 63 -9.94 -5.32 2.84
N ILE A 64 -10.07 -6.46 2.15
CA ILE A 64 -11.18 -6.75 1.24
C ILE A 64 -11.79 -8.11 1.55
N ILE A 65 -12.99 -8.33 1.02
CA ILE A 65 -13.59 -9.67 0.92
C ILE A 65 -13.84 -9.93 -0.56
N LYS A 66 -13.17 -10.93 -1.12
CA LYS A 66 -13.31 -11.33 -2.52
C LYS A 66 -14.09 -12.64 -2.62
N ASP A 67 -15.05 -12.72 -3.52
CA ASP A 67 -15.69 -13.99 -3.87
C ASP A 67 -14.81 -14.76 -4.87
N VAL A 68 -14.45 -15.99 -4.51
CA VAL A 68 -13.72 -16.92 -5.38
C VAL A 68 -14.52 -18.20 -5.47
N ASN A 69 -15.23 -18.38 -6.59
CA ASN A 69 -16.09 -19.54 -6.86
C ASN A 69 -17.11 -19.82 -5.75
N GLY A 70 -17.76 -18.77 -5.22
CA GLY A 70 -18.75 -18.86 -4.15
C GLY A 70 -18.15 -18.93 -2.74
N VAL A 71 -16.82 -18.90 -2.60
CA VAL A 71 -16.13 -18.82 -1.31
C VAL A 71 -15.71 -17.38 -1.06
N LYS A 72 -16.16 -16.80 0.07
CA LYS A 72 -15.71 -15.47 0.51
C LYS A 72 -14.33 -15.57 1.14
N VAL A 73 -13.34 -14.93 0.53
CA VAL A 73 -11.95 -14.86 0.97
C VAL A 73 -11.67 -13.46 1.52
N GLY A 74 -11.39 -13.37 2.81
CA GLY A 74 -10.90 -12.13 3.43
C GLY A 74 -9.40 -11.97 3.21
N ILE A 75 -8.97 -10.79 2.79
CA ILE A 75 -7.56 -10.47 2.60
C ILE A 75 -7.25 -9.18 3.38
N ILE A 76 -6.25 -9.23 4.25
CA ILE A 76 -5.83 -8.11 5.10
C ILE A 76 -4.41 -7.71 4.70
N GLY A 77 -4.18 -6.43 4.39
CA GLY A 77 -2.86 -5.92 4.05
C GLY A 77 -2.11 -5.43 5.29
N VAL A 78 -0.85 -5.85 5.48
CA VAL A 78 -0.01 -5.36 6.60
C VAL A 78 1.39 -5.11 6.09
N THR A 79 1.94 -3.93 6.40
CA THR A 79 3.30 -3.57 6.02
C THR A 79 4.25 -3.50 7.20
N SER A 80 5.50 -3.87 6.95
CA SER A 80 6.55 -3.77 7.96
C SER A 80 6.74 -2.33 8.41
N LEU A 81 6.58 -2.08 9.72
CA LEU A 81 6.92 -0.81 10.35
C LEU A 81 8.40 -0.71 10.73
N LYS A 82 9.22 -1.68 10.31
CA LYS A 82 10.63 -1.73 10.68
C LYS A 82 11.32 -0.44 10.20
N PRO A 83 11.84 0.41 11.10
CA PRO A 83 12.62 1.56 10.69
C PRO A 83 13.84 1.07 9.90
N GLN A 84 14.35 1.88 8.98
CA GLN A 84 15.52 1.56 8.14
C GLN A 84 16.85 1.47 8.95
N ILE A 85 16.83 1.01 10.20
CA ILE A 85 18.03 0.70 10.98
C ILE A 85 18.52 -0.69 10.54
N ARG A 86 19.26 -0.72 9.43
CA ARG A 86 20.03 -1.88 9.00
C ARG A 86 21.44 -1.76 9.57
N LYS A 87 21.67 -2.29 10.78
CA LYS A 87 23.03 -2.63 11.18
C LYS A 87 23.38 -3.93 10.45
N TRP A 88 24.39 -3.90 9.60
CA TRP A 88 25.10 -5.12 9.24
C TRP A 88 25.92 -5.47 10.49
N THR A 89 25.48 -6.47 11.25
CA THR A 89 26.36 -7.18 12.19
C THR A 89 26.92 -8.38 11.47
#